data_AF-A0A934VAP8-F1
#
_entry.id   AF-A0A934VAP8-F1
#
_cell.length_a   1.000
_cell.length_b   1.000
_cell.length_c   1.000
_cell.angle_alpha   90.00
_cell.angle_beta   90.00
_cell.angle_gamma   90.00
#
_symmetry.space_group_name_H-M   'P 1'
#
loop_
_entity.id
_entity.type
_entity.pdbx_description
1 polymer ?
#
loop_
_entity_poly.entity_id
_entity_poly.type
_entity_poly.pdbx_seq_one_letter_code
_entity_poly.pdbx_strand_id
1 'polypeptide(L)'
;MKINKPFAVVSAVALLLALVAWSPPSSEDIVVGSTALTSPNGAIIVVGSGSSGKSRGSVIVGSNHLVSDDPDRSDRLGTIISGTANTVDATASLVSGTNNVAKRPGTTVDVKSSGIIGTDNNISNAHGYIMGGFNNVSGDYGVALGVSNTVTGAYGSALGSGLSATQNNSVAVGVWNAPMVSGDLFVVGNGSSTTQSTAFRVTKAGDVMVTKAQGDISMGAYGN
;
A
#
# COMPACT_ATOMS: atom_id res chain seq x y z
N MET A 1 -78.94 -2.54 -2.64
CA MET A 1 -78.09 -1.45 -3.17
C MET A 1 -76.84 -2.08 -3.78
N LYS A 2 -76.67 -1.91 -5.10
CA LYS A 2 -75.45 -2.03 -5.93
C LYS A 2 -74.12 -1.93 -5.12
N ILE A 3 -73.07 -2.77 -5.25
CA ILE A 3 -72.18 -2.98 -6.43
C ILE A 3 -71.18 -4.16 -6.20
N ASN A 4 -70.97 -4.98 -7.26
CA ASN A 4 -69.77 -5.65 -7.82
C ASN A 4 -68.40 -5.53 -7.09
N LYS A 5 -67.36 -6.39 -7.21
CA LYS A 5 -66.97 -7.68 -7.85
C LYS A 5 -65.50 -7.94 -7.37
N PRO A 6 -64.89 -9.11 -7.61
CA PRO A 6 -63.72 -9.60 -6.87
C PRO A 6 -62.41 -8.96 -7.38
N PHE A 7 -61.38 -8.91 -6.53
CA PHE A 7 -60.02 -8.59 -6.97
C PHE A 7 -59.03 -9.72 -6.70
N ALA A 8 -58.27 -9.95 -7.76
CA ALA A 8 -57.41 -11.08 -8.05
C ALA A 8 -56.10 -11.08 -7.26
N VAL A 9 -55.56 -12.29 -7.14
CA VAL A 9 -54.16 -12.60 -6.82
C VAL A 9 -53.22 -11.78 -7.70
N VAL A 10 -52.31 -11.02 -7.08
CA VAL A 10 -51.10 -10.52 -7.74
C VAL A 10 -49.89 -10.81 -6.85
N SER A 11 -49.16 -11.84 -7.28
CA SER A 11 -47.74 -12.15 -7.09
C SER A 11 -47.00 -11.47 -5.92
N ALA A 12 -46.66 -12.26 -4.90
CA ALA A 12 -45.63 -11.93 -3.93
C ALA A 12 -44.25 -11.90 -4.63
N VAL A 13 -43.89 -10.74 -5.18
CA VAL A 13 -42.49 -10.44 -5.49
C VAL A 13 -41.80 -10.24 -4.15
N ALA A 14 -40.99 -11.23 -3.76
CA ALA A 14 -40.11 -11.14 -2.60
C ALA A 14 -39.18 -9.95 -2.78
N LEU A 15 -39.50 -8.84 -2.13
CA LEU A 15 -38.57 -7.73 -1.94
C LEU A 15 -37.54 -8.24 -0.94
N LEU A 16 -36.45 -8.82 -1.45
CA LEU A 16 -35.27 -9.17 -0.66
C LEU A 16 -34.64 -7.85 -0.20
N LEU A 17 -35.18 -7.26 0.88
CA LEU A 17 -34.40 -6.33 1.68
C LEU A 17 -33.23 -7.15 2.23
N ALA A 18 -32.05 -6.94 1.67
CA ALA A 18 -30.82 -7.26 2.37
C ALA A 18 -30.83 -6.40 3.66
N LEU A 19 -31.33 -7.00 4.74
CA LEU A 19 -31.07 -6.52 6.08
C LEU A 19 -29.54 -6.59 6.20
N VAL A 20 -28.88 -5.44 6.05
CA VAL A 20 -27.46 -5.31 6.38
C VAL A 20 -27.38 -5.68 7.85
N ALA A 21 -26.98 -6.91 8.12
CA ALA A 21 -26.74 -7.40 9.46
C ALA A 21 -25.53 -6.63 9.99
N TRP A 22 -25.79 -5.47 10.59
CA TRP A 22 -24.83 -4.79 11.42
C TRP A 22 -24.65 -5.68 12.65
N SER A 23 -23.61 -6.50 12.66
CA SER A 23 -23.12 -7.11 13.91
C SER A 23 -22.67 -5.93 14.78
N PRO A 24 -23.34 -5.67 15.91
CA PRO A 24 -22.98 -4.53 16.73
C PRO A 24 -21.51 -4.65 17.16
N PRO A 25 -20.82 -3.51 17.32
CA PRO A 25 -19.50 -3.44 17.92
C PRO A 25 -19.45 -4.28 19.21
N SER A 26 -18.33 -4.96 19.46
CA SER A 26 -18.12 -5.70 20.70
C SER A 26 -18.19 -4.73 21.90
N SER A 27 -18.42 -5.24 23.13
CA SER A 27 -18.51 -4.41 24.34
C SER A 27 -17.24 -3.60 24.67
N GLU A 28 -16.16 -3.80 23.92
CA GLU A 28 -14.87 -3.13 24.09
C GLU A 28 -14.59 -2.07 23.01
N ASP A 29 -15.50 -1.87 22.05
CA ASP A 29 -15.29 -0.96 20.93
C ASP A 29 -15.65 0.49 21.25
N ILE A 30 -14.87 1.41 20.72
CA ILE A 30 -15.18 2.84 20.70
C ILE A 30 -15.46 3.24 19.27
N VAL A 31 -16.71 3.59 18.96
CA VAL A 31 -17.11 4.05 17.63
C VAL A 31 -17.71 5.44 17.72
N VAL A 32 -17.06 6.41 17.06
CA VAL A 32 -17.49 7.81 16.96
C VAL A 32 -17.70 8.14 15.48
N GLY A 33 -18.95 8.22 15.04
CA GLY A 33 -19.34 8.50 13.65
C GLY A 33 -20.09 7.33 13.01
N SER A 34 -20.14 7.30 11.68
CA SER A 34 -20.96 6.35 10.91
C SER A 34 -20.09 5.33 10.18
N THR A 35 -19.97 4.11 10.70
CA THR A 35 -19.13 3.05 10.09
C THR A 35 -19.88 1.71 10.02
N ALA A 36 -19.45 0.87 9.08
CA ALA A 36 -19.88 -0.52 8.95
C ALA A 36 -18.71 -1.46 9.30
N LEU A 37 -17.86 -1.04 10.24
CA LEU A 37 -16.75 -1.85 10.75
C LEU A 37 -17.28 -2.80 11.82
N THR A 38 -16.80 -4.03 11.77
CA THR A 38 -17.09 -5.07 12.77
C THR A 38 -15.80 -5.55 13.40
N SER A 39 -15.90 -6.02 14.65
CA SER A 39 -14.77 -6.42 15.47
C SER A 39 -14.90 -7.84 16.01
N PRO A 40 -14.85 -8.88 15.15
CA PRO A 40 -14.99 -10.25 15.61
C PRO A 40 -13.84 -10.61 16.56
N ASN A 41 -14.09 -10.54 17.87
CA ASN A 41 -13.17 -10.89 18.96
C ASN A 41 -12.10 -9.87 19.37
N GLY A 42 -12.32 -8.54 19.30
CA GLY A 42 -11.44 -7.60 20.02
C GLY A 42 -11.69 -6.12 19.75
N ALA A 43 -11.35 -5.26 20.72
CA ALA A 43 -11.59 -3.82 20.68
C ALA A 43 -11.11 -3.13 19.39
N ILE A 44 -11.93 -2.26 18.83
CA ILE A 44 -11.53 -1.27 17.82
C ILE A 44 -11.78 0.15 18.32
N ILE A 45 -10.91 1.09 17.93
CA ILE A 45 -11.19 2.52 18.06
C ILE A 45 -11.45 3.06 16.68
N VAL A 46 -12.64 3.58 16.45
CA VAL A 46 -13.06 4.12 15.17
C VAL A 46 -13.57 5.53 15.34
N VAL A 47 -12.97 6.47 14.61
CA VAL A 47 -13.41 7.87 14.57
C VAL A 47 -13.56 8.30 13.11
N GLY A 48 -14.79 8.59 12.67
CA GLY A 48 -15.06 9.11 11.32
C GLY A 48 -16.22 8.41 10.61
N SER A 49 -16.18 8.34 9.28
CA SER A 49 -17.37 7.96 8.49
C SER A 49 -17.06 7.08 7.26
N GLY A 50 -17.98 6.20 6.88
CA GLY A 50 -17.90 5.43 5.63
C GLY A 50 -16.89 4.28 5.64
N SER A 51 -16.19 4.05 6.76
CA SER A 51 -15.27 2.92 6.88
C SER A 51 -16.03 1.61 7.07
N SER A 52 -15.55 0.52 6.47
CA SER A 52 -16.21 -0.79 6.49
C SER A 52 -15.21 -1.95 6.55
N GLY A 53 -15.68 -3.12 6.99
CA GLY A 53 -14.92 -4.37 7.00
C GLY A 53 -14.71 -4.94 8.40
N LYS A 54 -13.61 -5.67 8.60
CA LYS A 54 -13.30 -6.39 9.84
C LYS A 54 -11.95 -5.97 10.40
N SER A 55 -11.88 -5.77 11.72
CA SER A 55 -10.61 -5.52 12.38
C SER A 55 -10.63 -5.89 13.87
N ARG A 56 -9.46 -6.09 14.48
CA ARG A 56 -9.29 -6.38 15.91
C ARG A 56 -8.03 -5.72 16.44
N GLY A 57 -8.13 -4.85 17.44
CA GLY A 57 -6.98 -4.15 18.01
C GLY A 57 -6.45 -3.02 17.12
N SER A 58 -7.27 -2.52 16.20
CA SER A 58 -6.92 -1.40 15.32
C SER A 58 -7.43 -0.06 15.83
N VAL A 59 -6.71 0.98 15.44
CA VAL A 59 -7.17 2.38 15.52
C VAL A 59 -7.43 2.86 14.11
N ILE A 60 -8.65 3.31 13.84
CA ILE A 60 -9.10 3.72 12.50
C ILE A 60 -9.68 5.12 12.61
N VAL A 61 -9.03 6.09 11.96
CA VAL A 61 -9.41 7.51 12.04
C VAL A 61 -9.55 8.11 10.64
N GLY A 62 -10.70 8.67 10.31
CA GLY A 62 -10.95 9.31 9.03
C GLY A 62 -12.09 8.67 8.26
N SER A 63 -12.00 8.65 6.94
CA SER A 63 -13.16 8.31 6.10
C SER A 63 -12.91 7.28 5.01
N ASN A 64 -13.94 6.51 4.72
CA ASN A 64 -13.99 5.58 3.59
C ASN A 64 -12.87 4.52 3.60
N HIS A 65 -12.43 4.08 4.76
CA HIS A 65 -11.45 2.99 4.84
C HIS A 65 -12.11 1.65 4.55
N LEU A 66 -11.48 0.82 3.72
CA LEU A 66 -11.84 -0.58 3.56
C LEU A 66 -10.80 -1.41 4.34
N VAL A 67 -11.22 -2.02 5.43
CA VAL A 67 -10.32 -2.75 6.34
C VAL A 67 -10.67 -4.22 6.33
N SER A 68 -9.78 -5.06 5.81
CA SER A 68 -9.92 -6.52 5.64
C SER A 68 -11.26 -6.96 5.04
N ASP A 69 -11.23 -7.30 3.74
CA ASP A 69 -12.33 -7.95 3.05
C ASP A 69 -12.31 -9.49 3.16
N ASP A 70 -11.26 -10.05 3.77
CA ASP A 70 -11.06 -11.49 3.91
C ASP A 70 -11.77 -12.04 5.18
N PRO A 71 -12.79 -12.90 5.02
CA PRO A 71 -13.53 -13.46 6.16
C PRO A 71 -12.66 -14.35 7.06
N ASP A 72 -11.57 -14.92 6.55
CA ASP A 72 -10.71 -15.89 7.24
C ASP A 72 -9.60 -15.22 8.06
N ARG A 73 -9.42 -13.89 7.93
CA ARG A 73 -8.27 -13.15 8.49
C ARG A 73 -8.66 -11.97 9.36
N SER A 74 -9.91 -11.98 9.82
CA SER A 74 -10.49 -11.04 10.77
C SER A 74 -9.75 -10.98 12.12
N ASP A 75 -8.75 -11.83 12.35
CA ASP A 75 -8.18 -12.11 13.66
C ASP A 75 -6.85 -11.37 13.97
N ARG A 76 -6.25 -10.61 13.04
CA ARG A 76 -4.81 -10.23 13.11
C ARG A 76 -4.46 -8.73 13.15
N LEU A 77 -5.36 -7.79 13.45
CA LEU A 77 -5.10 -6.39 13.05
C LEU A 77 -4.74 -5.40 14.18
N GLY A 78 -3.51 -5.48 14.69
CA GLY A 78 -2.88 -4.38 15.44
C GLY A 78 -2.43 -3.21 14.55
N THR A 79 -3.34 -2.67 13.73
CA THR A 79 -3.00 -1.71 12.65
C THR A 79 -3.55 -0.32 12.97
N ILE A 80 -2.78 0.71 12.64
CA ILE A 80 -3.23 2.11 12.72
C ILE A 80 -3.54 2.58 11.30
N ILE A 81 -4.78 2.99 11.08
CA ILE A 81 -5.28 3.48 9.79
C ILE A 81 -5.76 4.90 9.97
N SER A 82 -5.25 5.83 9.15
CA SER A 82 -5.66 7.23 9.19
C SER A 82 -5.85 7.85 7.80
N GLY A 83 -6.77 8.79 7.66
CA GLY A 83 -6.93 9.63 6.47
C GLY A 83 -8.18 9.33 5.65
N THR A 84 -8.05 9.10 4.34
CA THR A 84 -9.21 8.92 3.45
C THR A 84 -9.01 7.78 2.47
N ALA A 85 -10.02 6.94 2.24
CA ALA A 85 -10.06 5.97 1.15
C ALA A 85 -8.95 4.90 1.14
N ASN A 86 -8.31 4.61 2.29
CA ASN A 86 -7.30 3.55 2.35
C ASN A 86 -7.93 2.14 2.31
N THR A 87 -7.33 1.24 1.54
CA THR A 87 -7.66 -0.20 1.50
C THR A 87 -6.59 -1.00 2.22
N VAL A 88 -6.95 -1.67 3.30
CA VAL A 88 -5.98 -2.26 4.24
C VAL A 88 -6.36 -3.70 4.57
N ASP A 89 -5.58 -4.64 4.05
CA ASP A 89 -5.52 -6.05 4.43
C ASP A 89 -4.09 -6.36 4.92
N ALA A 90 -3.72 -5.75 6.05
CA ALA A 90 -2.36 -5.75 6.58
C ALA A 90 -2.30 -5.81 8.10
N THR A 91 -1.45 -6.67 8.65
CA THR A 91 -1.25 -6.88 10.10
C THR A 91 -0.16 -5.97 10.67
N ALA A 92 -0.33 -5.47 11.89
CA ALA A 92 0.71 -4.76 12.64
C ALA A 92 1.36 -3.61 11.83
N SER A 93 0.55 -2.84 11.09
CA SER A 93 1.03 -1.86 10.13
C SER A 93 0.53 -0.45 10.43
N LEU A 94 1.17 0.55 9.83
CA LEU A 94 0.71 1.94 9.82
C LEU A 94 0.31 2.31 8.39
N VAL A 95 -0.93 2.72 8.17
CA VAL A 95 -1.42 3.20 6.87
C VAL A 95 -2.07 4.57 7.06
N SER A 96 -1.41 5.62 6.56
CA SER A 96 -1.84 7.00 6.75
C SER A 96 -1.86 7.78 5.45
N GLY A 97 -2.92 8.56 5.24
CA GLY A 97 -3.07 9.45 4.09
C GLY A 97 -4.23 9.06 3.20
N THR A 98 -4.09 9.23 1.87
CA THR A 98 -5.21 9.11 0.92
C THR A 98 -5.00 7.97 -0.08
N ASN A 99 -6.01 7.12 -0.25
CA ASN A 99 -6.05 6.09 -1.29
C ASN A 99 -4.81 5.17 -1.30
N ASN A 100 -4.29 4.84 -0.12
CA ASN A 100 -3.21 3.86 -0.01
C ASN A 100 -3.78 2.44 0.00
N VAL A 101 -3.05 1.51 -0.61
CA VAL A 101 -3.40 0.10 -0.69
C VAL A 101 -2.31 -0.71 0.01
N ALA A 102 -2.70 -1.41 1.07
CA ALA A 102 -1.88 -2.39 1.77
C ALA A 102 -2.56 -3.74 1.60
N LYS A 103 -2.29 -4.45 0.51
CA LYS A 103 -3.03 -5.67 0.17
C LYS A 103 -2.15 -6.73 -0.46
N ARG A 104 -2.38 -7.98 -0.05
CA ARG A 104 -1.70 -9.14 -0.62
C ARG A 104 -2.10 -9.36 -2.10
N PRO A 105 -1.14 -9.65 -2.99
CA PRO A 105 -1.41 -9.92 -4.40
C PRO A 105 -1.73 -11.41 -4.60
N GLY A 106 -2.81 -11.93 -4.00
CA GLY A 106 -3.26 -13.32 -4.21
C GLY A 106 -2.26 -14.46 -3.88
N THR A 107 -1.06 -14.16 -3.40
CA THR A 107 0.01 -15.11 -3.02
C THR A 107 -0.12 -15.54 -1.56
N THR A 108 0.82 -16.30 -1.01
CA THR A 108 0.82 -16.74 0.40
C THR A 108 1.35 -15.69 1.38
N VAL A 109 1.94 -14.58 0.92
CA VAL A 109 2.62 -13.60 1.78
C VAL A 109 1.69 -12.46 2.17
N ASP A 110 1.44 -12.30 3.46
CA ASP A 110 0.60 -11.21 3.98
C ASP A 110 1.42 -9.92 4.13
N VAL A 111 0.78 -8.77 3.85
CA VAL A 111 1.35 -7.48 4.26
C VAL A 111 1.36 -7.45 5.79
N LYS A 112 2.54 -7.31 6.38
CA LYS A 112 2.74 -7.26 7.83
C LYS A 112 3.87 -6.32 8.19
N SER A 113 3.79 -5.72 9.36
CA SER A 113 4.87 -4.88 9.92
C SER A 113 5.35 -3.81 8.92
N SER A 114 4.41 -3.20 8.21
CA SER A 114 4.68 -2.27 7.10
C SER A 114 4.21 -0.85 7.42
N GLY A 115 4.78 0.14 6.74
CA GLY A 115 4.43 1.54 6.89
C GLY A 115 4.10 2.19 5.55
N ILE A 116 2.97 2.89 5.47
CA ILE A 116 2.57 3.68 4.31
C ILE A 116 2.12 5.05 4.78
N ILE A 117 2.74 6.09 4.25
CA ILE A 117 2.40 7.48 4.56
C ILE A 117 2.33 8.28 3.25
N GLY A 118 1.15 8.81 2.92
CA GLY A 118 0.95 9.74 1.80
C GLY A 118 -0.21 9.36 0.90
N THR A 119 -0.04 9.46 -0.42
CA THR A 119 -1.16 9.40 -1.38
C THR A 119 -0.93 8.37 -2.49
N ASP A 120 -1.93 7.55 -2.80
CA ASP A 120 -1.90 6.62 -3.95
C ASP A 120 -0.72 5.62 -3.91
N ASN A 121 -0.29 5.20 -2.72
CA ASN A 121 0.78 4.22 -2.59
C ASN A 121 0.23 2.79 -2.52
N ASN A 122 0.98 1.83 -3.05
CA ASN A 122 0.66 0.42 -3.01
C ASN A 122 1.80 -0.40 -2.39
N ILE A 123 1.50 -1.21 -1.39
CA ILE A 123 2.41 -2.23 -0.86
C ILE A 123 1.73 -3.60 -0.89
N SER A 124 2.47 -4.57 -1.40
CA SER A 124 1.94 -5.93 -1.63
C SER A 124 2.78 -7.03 -0.99
N ASN A 125 3.81 -6.68 -0.21
CA ASN A 125 4.65 -7.63 0.51
C ASN A 125 4.94 -7.14 1.93
N ALA A 126 5.57 -7.99 2.72
CA ALA A 126 5.84 -7.72 4.12
C ALA A 126 6.99 -6.73 4.33
N HIS A 127 7.04 -6.14 5.52
CA HIS A 127 8.15 -5.33 6.03
C HIS A 127 8.54 -4.11 5.19
N GLY A 128 7.70 -3.67 4.25
CA GLY A 128 8.02 -2.55 3.39
C GLY A 128 7.63 -1.20 4.00
N TYR A 129 8.25 -0.15 3.49
CA TYR A 129 8.02 1.21 3.94
C TYR A 129 7.87 2.17 2.75
N ILE A 130 6.81 2.96 2.77
CA ILE A 130 6.52 3.95 1.74
C ILE A 130 6.24 5.31 2.37
N MET A 131 6.88 6.34 1.86
CA MET A 131 6.54 7.73 2.15
C MET A 131 6.52 8.56 0.86
N GLY A 132 5.40 9.25 0.61
CA GLY A 132 5.22 10.12 -0.55
C GLY A 132 3.99 9.73 -1.37
N GLY A 133 4.09 9.65 -2.70
CA GLY A 133 2.91 9.27 -3.49
C GLY A 133 3.16 8.50 -4.77
N PHE A 134 2.14 7.75 -5.20
CA PHE A 134 2.18 6.92 -6.40
C PHE A 134 3.29 5.86 -6.40
N ASN A 135 3.79 5.45 -5.23
CA ASN A 135 4.84 4.43 -5.15
C ASN A 135 4.24 3.02 -5.13
N ASN A 136 4.97 2.06 -5.67
CA ASN A 136 4.61 0.64 -5.67
C ASN A 136 5.74 -0.21 -5.11
N VAL A 137 5.52 -0.83 -3.94
CA VAL A 137 6.50 -1.71 -3.29
C VAL A 137 5.95 -3.14 -3.26
N SER A 138 6.58 -4.00 -4.04
CA SER A 138 6.30 -5.44 -4.07
C SER A 138 7.52 -6.28 -3.69
N GLY A 139 8.66 -5.68 -3.34
CA GLY A 139 9.80 -6.39 -2.75
C GLY A 139 9.62 -6.54 -1.23
N ASP A 140 9.98 -7.70 -0.67
CA ASP A 140 10.06 -7.87 0.79
C ASP A 140 11.12 -6.93 1.36
N TYR A 141 10.84 -6.28 2.49
CA TYR A 141 11.67 -5.22 3.07
C TYR A 141 11.96 -4.04 2.10
N GLY A 142 11.10 -3.82 1.10
CA GLY A 142 11.29 -2.75 0.13
C GLY A 142 11.00 -1.35 0.72
N VAL A 143 11.80 -0.35 0.34
CA VAL A 143 11.64 1.03 0.79
C VAL A 143 11.47 1.97 -0.41
N ALA A 144 10.39 2.74 -0.45
CA ALA A 144 10.16 3.77 -1.47
C ALA A 144 9.90 5.13 -0.81
N LEU A 145 10.80 6.09 -1.03
CA LEU A 145 10.66 7.47 -0.55
C LEU A 145 10.59 8.42 -1.74
N GLY A 146 9.50 9.19 -1.86
CA GLY A 146 9.28 10.18 -2.91
C GLY A 146 8.08 9.86 -3.80
N VAL A 147 8.21 10.01 -5.13
CA VAL A 147 7.04 9.97 -6.04
C VAL A 147 7.24 9.02 -7.22
N SER A 148 6.25 8.16 -7.46
CA SER A 148 6.23 7.26 -8.63
C SER A 148 7.38 6.25 -8.68
N ASN A 149 7.87 5.79 -7.52
CA ASN A 149 8.92 4.78 -7.47
C ASN A 149 8.34 3.36 -7.50
N THR A 150 9.08 2.43 -8.09
CA THR A 150 8.75 0.99 -8.09
C THR A 150 9.90 0.21 -7.46
N VAL A 151 9.60 -0.57 -6.42
CA VAL A 151 10.57 -1.43 -5.72
C VAL A 151 10.06 -2.87 -5.77
N THR A 152 10.71 -3.70 -6.58
CA THR A 152 10.35 -5.12 -6.72
C THR A 152 11.44 -6.06 -6.20
N GLY A 153 12.68 -5.59 -6.08
CA GLY A 153 13.77 -6.35 -5.47
C GLY A 153 13.60 -6.48 -3.96
N ALA A 154 13.90 -7.66 -3.42
CA ALA A 154 13.94 -7.85 -1.97
C ALA A 154 15.05 -7.00 -1.36
N TYR A 155 14.79 -6.35 -0.22
CA TYR A 155 15.68 -5.35 0.39
C TYR A 155 16.04 -4.19 -0.56
N GLY A 156 15.22 -3.95 -1.59
CA GLY A 156 15.41 -2.86 -2.53
C GLY A 156 15.03 -1.50 -1.92
N SER A 157 15.68 -0.43 -2.34
CA SER A 157 15.34 0.94 -1.94
C SER A 157 15.30 1.88 -3.12
N ALA A 158 14.27 2.72 -3.21
CA ALA A 158 14.14 3.77 -4.21
C ALA A 158 13.91 5.12 -3.53
N LEU A 159 14.83 6.06 -3.73
CA LEU A 159 14.86 7.36 -3.04
C LEU A 159 14.87 8.51 -4.07
N GLY A 160 13.70 9.08 -4.37
CA GLY A 160 13.54 10.14 -5.36
C GLY A 160 12.26 10.04 -6.18
N SER A 161 12.35 10.19 -7.50
CA SER A 161 11.16 10.16 -8.36
C SER A 161 11.31 9.32 -9.62
N GLY A 162 10.30 8.50 -9.91
CA GLY A 162 10.26 7.68 -11.12
C GLY A 162 11.32 6.57 -11.14
N LEU A 163 11.82 6.15 -9.97
CA LEU A 163 12.90 5.18 -9.87
C LEU A 163 12.39 3.74 -9.92
N SER A 164 13.23 2.83 -10.38
CA SER A 164 12.96 1.39 -10.43
C SER A 164 14.09 0.62 -9.76
N ALA A 165 13.83 0.11 -8.55
CA ALA A 165 14.74 -0.74 -7.78
C ALA A 165 14.32 -2.22 -7.90
N THR A 166 14.76 -2.89 -8.96
CA THR A 166 14.28 -4.23 -9.33
C THR A 166 15.20 -5.37 -8.89
N GLN A 167 16.44 -5.05 -8.52
CA GLN A 167 17.42 -6.06 -8.10
C GLN A 167 17.38 -6.24 -6.58
N ASN A 168 17.69 -7.44 -6.10
CA ASN A 168 17.80 -7.69 -4.67
C ASN A 168 18.95 -6.88 -4.06
N ASN A 169 18.76 -6.37 -2.85
CA ASN A 169 19.73 -5.55 -2.12
C ASN A 169 20.17 -4.28 -2.87
N SER A 170 19.34 -3.81 -3.80
CA SER A 170 19.69 -2.70 -4.66
C SER A 170 19.11 -1.37 -4.21
N VAL A 171 19.84 -0.29 -4.48
CA VAL A 171 19.44 1.07 -4.11
C VAL A 171 19.45 1.94 -5.36
N ALA A 172 18.30 2.50 -5.69
CA ALA A 172 18.15 3.51 -6.73
C ALA A 172 17.90 4.87 -6.07
N VAL A 173 18.64 5.90 -6.51
CA VAL A 173 18.45 7.28 -6.04
C VAL A 173 18.36 8.27 -7.20
N GLY A 174 17.74 9.43 -6.99
CA GLY A 174 17.66 10.48 -8.00
C GLY A 174 16.35 10.48 -8.79
N VAL A 175 16.44 10.57 -10.12
CA VAL A 175 15.27 10.76 -10.99
C VAL A 175 15.33 9.86 -12.21
N TRP A 176 14.29 9.04 -12.44
CA TRP A 176 14.11 8.20 -13.64
C TRP A 176 15.36 7.42 -14.07
N ASN A 177 15.83 6.47 -13.24
CA ASN A 177 16.95 5.60 -13.61
C ASN A 177 16.60 4.70 -14.80
N ALA A 178 17.62 4.36 -15.61
CA ALA A 178 17.48 3.28 -16.59
C ALA A 178 17.19 1.95 -15.88
N PRO A 179 16.51 0.99 -16.55
CA PRO A 179 16.21 -0.31 -15.96
C PRO A 179 17.46 -0.96 -15.35
N MET A 180 17.37 -1.37 -14.09
CA MET A 180 18.50 -2.02 -13.42
C MET A 180 18.77 -3.37 -14.07
N VAL A 181 20.04 -3.65 -14.33
CA VAL A 181 20.49 -4.92 -14.89
C VAL A 181 20.93 -5.87 -13.78
N SER A 182 21.04 -7.15 -14.10
CA SER A 182 21.42 -8.17 -13.13
C SER A 182 22.74 -7.83 -12.43
N GLY A 183 22.70 -7.82 -11.10
CA GLY A 183 23.85 -7.51 -10.26
C GLY A 183 24.05 -6.03 -9.96
N ASP A 184 23.18 -5.13 -10.38
CA ASP A 184 23.21 -3.76 -9.89
C ASP A 184 22.94 -3.70 -8.38
N LEU A 185 23.80 -2.98 -7.66
CA LEU A 185 23.65 -2.73 -6.23
C LEU A 185 23.29 -1.27 -5.94
N PHE A 186 23.84 -0.32 -6.70
CA PHE A 186 23.56 1.10 -6.51
C PHE A 186 23.49 1.82 -7.85
N VAL A 187 22.43 2.59 -8.07
CA VAL A 187 22.24 3.40 -9.28
C VAL A 187 21.78 4.82 -8.93
N VAL A 188 22.31 5.80 -9.67
CA VAL A 188 21.85 7.19 -9.61
C VAL A 188 21.15 7.53 -10.92
N GLY A 189 19.84 7.69 -10.89
CA GLY A 189 19.03 8.13 -12.03
C GLY A 189 19.18 9.63 -12.28
N ASN A 190 19.30 10.00 -13.55
CA ASN A 190 19.31 11.40 -14.02
C ASN A 190 18.44 11.60 -15.27
N GLY A 191 17.46 10.72 -15.47
CA GLY A 191 16.57 10.74 -16.62
C GLY A 191 15.39 11.70 -16.45
N SER A 192 14.40 11.49 -17.31
CA SER A 192 13.09 12.13 -17.30
C SER A 192 11.99 11.07 -17.46
N SER A 193 10.73 11.49 -17.33
CA SER A 193 9.56 10.62 -17.55
C SER A 193 9.47 10.04 -18.97
N THR A 194 10.19 10.61 -19.93
CA THR A 194 10.25 10.15 -21.33
C THR A 194 11.58 9.47 -21.67
N THR A 195 12.63 9.67 -20.88
CA THR A 195 13.98 9.21 -21.19
C THR A 195 14.70 8.82 -19.92
N GLN A 196 14.60 7.54 -19.58
CA GLN A 196 15.29 6.99 -18.41
C GLN A 196 16.81 6.95 -18.64
N SER A 197 17.57 7.32 -17.61
CA SER A 197 19.03 7.38 -17.69
C SER A 197 19.67 7.17 -16.32
N THR A 198 20.83 6.53 -16.31
CA THR A 198 21.64 6.29 -15.10
C THR A 198 22.98 7.01 -15.23
N ALA A 199 23.25 7.95 -14.33
CA ALA A 199 24.49 8.71 -14.27
C ALA A 199 25.66 7.91 -13.68
N PHE A 200 25.34 7.05 -12.70
CA PHE A 200 26.31 6.31 -11.90
C PHE A 200 25.73 4.94 -11.54
N ARG A 201 26.52 3.88 -11.69
CA ARG A 201 26.12 2.49 -11.42
C ARG A 201 27.24 1.72 -10.75
N VAL A 202 26.91 0.97 -9.70
CA VAL A 202 27.81 0.04 -9.00
C VAL A 202 27.23 -1.37 -9.08
N THR A 203 28.05 -2.35 -9.46
CA THR A 203 27.64 -3.75 -9.60
C THR A 203 28.16 -4.61 -8.45
N LYS A 204 27.59 -5.80 -8.28
CA LYS A 204 28.03 -6.83 -7.34
C LYS A 204 29.45 -7.35 -7.60
N ALA A 205 29.98 -7.14 -8.80
CA ALA A 205 31.35 -7.51 -9.14
C ALA A 205 32.37 -6.44 -8.69
N GLY A 206 31.89 -5.30 -8.18
CA GLY A 206 32.72 -4.15 -7.81
C GLY A 206 32.95 -3.17 -8.96
N ASP A 207 32.31 -3.36 -10.12
CA ASP A 207 32.44 -2.42 -11.24
C ASP A 207 31.71 -1.13 -10.91
N VAL A 208 32.37 0.00 -11.24
CA VAL A 208 31.78 1.34 -11.18
C VAL A 208 31.70 1.89 -12.59
N MET A 209 30.50 2.25 -13.02
CA MET A 209 30.25 2.87 -14.31
C MET A 209 29.73 4.29 -14.16
N VAL A 210 30.31 5.19 -14.94
CA VAL A 210 29.90 6.60 -15.06
C VAL A 210 29.63 6.86 -16.53
N THR A 211 28.49 7.48 -16.86
CA THR A 211 28.08 7.74 -18.25
C THR A 211 28.76 8.95 -18.90
N LYS A 212 29.70 9.60 -18.21
CA LYS A 212 30.53 10.67 -18.77
C LYS A 212 31.84 10.11 -19.35
N ALA A 213 32.43 10.85 -20.29
CA ALA A 213 33.71 10.46 -20.87
C ALA A 213 34.79 10.37 -19.78
N GLN A 214 35.69 9.39 -19.88
CA GLN A 214 36.73 9.14 -18.88
C GLN A 214 37.63 10.36 -18.61
N GLY A 215 37.74 11.29 -19.57
CA GLY A 215 38.51 12.54 -19.43
C GLY A 215 37.89 13.60 -18.51
N ASP A 216 36.59 13.51 -18.21
CA ASP A 216 35.91 14.40 -17.26
C ASP A 216 36.03 13.90 -15.81
N ILE A 217 36.56 12.68 -15.62
CA ILE A 217 36.72 12.06 -14.31
C ILE A 217 38.03 12.57 -13.70
N SER A 218 37.95 13.65 -12.92
CA SER A 218 39.07 14.07 -12.08
C SER A 218 39.22 13.08 -10.93
N MET A 219 40.23 12.20 -11.00
CA MET A 219 40.49 11.20 -9.97
C MET A 219 41.24 11.75 -8.75
N GLY A 220 41.60 13.04 -8.74
CA GLY A 220 42.52 13.59 -7.75
C GLY A 220 43.91 12.94 -7.81
N ALA A 221 44.93 13.62 -7.31
CA ALA A 221 46.22 12.97 -7.12
C ALA A 221 46.08 11.94 -5.98
N TYR A 222 46.19 10.65 -6.28
CA TYR A 222 46.40 9.64 -5.25
C TYR A 222 47.79 9.89 -4.64
N GLY A 223 47.82 10.51 -3.45
CA GLY A 223 49.03 10.65 -2.67
C GLY A 223 49.44 9.28 -2.11
N ASN A 224 50.69 8.89 -2.40
CA ASN A 224 51.36 7.72 -1.82
C ASN A 224 51.59 7.89 -0.32
#